data_AF-A0AAD5QED4-F1
#
_entry.id   AF-A0AAD5QED4-F1
#
_cell.length_a   1.000
_cell.length_b   1.000
_cell.length_c   1.000
_cell.angle_alpha   90.00
_cell.angle_beta   90.00
_cell.angle_gamma   90.00
#
_symmetry.space_group_name_H-M   'P 1'
#
loop_
_entity.id
_entity.type
_entity.pdbx_description
1 polymer ?
#
loop_
_entity_poly.entity_id
_entity_poly.type
_entity_poly.pdbx_seq_one_letter_code
_entity_poly.pdbx_strand_id
1 'polypeptide(L)'
;MEFLELMTKKKKVDVRHLRPFEITQEERMETLTTDEKKRMVRDLINNIPTTKEELFAHVIDWRYVDRSLIEQRVRPWVAKKIMEFLGEEESALVDFVCEKVASKTSPDRILGDIAMILDEDAEVFVVKMWRLLIYESEAKKLGLVVPRSNQ
;
A
#
# COMPACT_ATOMS: atom_id res chain seq x y z
N MET A 1 66.53 18.10 -20.44
CA MET A 1 65.71 18.65 -19.35
C MET A 1 64.38 19.11 -19.92
N GLU A 2 63.50 18.17 -20.27
CA GLU A 2 62.12 18.44 -20.73
C GLU A 2 61.12 17.35 -20.26
N PHE A 3 61.59 16.28 -19.60
CA PHE A 3 60.72 15.19 -19.12
C PHE A 3 60.16 15.42 -17.71
N LEU A 4 60.67 16.42 -16.98
CA LEU A 4 60.27 16.75 -15.60
C LEU A 4 59.17 17.82 -15.51
N GLU A 5 58.84 18.51 -16.61
CA GLU A 5 57.83 19.57 -16.63
C GLU A 5 56.44 19.08 -17.08
N LEU A 6 56.34 17.86 -17.63
CA LEU A 6 55.07 17.23 -18.00
C LEU A 6 54.43 16.41 -16.85
N MET A 7 55.19 16.09 -15.81
CA MET A 7 54.73 15.26 -14.68
C MET A 7 53.97 16.06 -13.59
N THR A 8 53.86 17.38 -13.73
CA THR A 8 53.22 18.28 -12.76
C THR A 8 51.82 18.77 -13.16
N LYS A 9 51.26 18.32 -14.28
CA LYS A 9 49.85 18.59 -14.67
C LYS A 9 48.96 17.35 -14.68
N LYS A 10 48.94 16.59 -13.59
CA LYS A 10 47.75 15.79 -13.26
C LYS A 10 46.78 16.69 -12.50
N LYS A 11 45.78 17.22 -13.21
CA LYS A 11 44.59 17.81 -12.57
C LYS A 11 44.04 16.76 -11.60
N LYS A 12 44.18 17.04 -10.30
CA LYS A 12 43.47 16.34 -9.24
C LYS A 12 41.98 16.63 -9.49
N VAL A 13 41.26 15.66 -10.02
CA VAL A 13 39.80 15.69 -9.99
C VAL A 13 39.45 15.64 -8.51
N ASP A 14 38.87 16.73 -8.01
CA ASP A 14 38.37 16.80 -6.65
C ASP A 14 37.12 15.92 -6.58
N VAL A 15 37.31 14.65 -6.22
CA VAL A 15 36.22 13.70 -5.97
C VAL A 15 35.64 13.98 -4.58
N ARG A 16 35.18 15.21 -4.36
CA ARG A 16 34.36 15.57 -3.20
C ARG A 16 32.92 15.69 -3.68
N HIS A 17 32.10 14.73 -3.25
CA HIS A 17 30.64 14.69 -3.37
C HIS A 17 30.03 14.29 -4.72
N LEU A 18 30.46 13.16 -5.29
CA LEU A 18 29.51 12.35 -6.03
C LEU A 18 28.70 11.54 -5.02
N ARG A 19 27.69 12.19 -4.42
CA ARG A 19 26.58 11.42 -3.82
C ARG A 19 26.01 10.57 -4.96
N PRO A 20 25.75 9.27 -4.76
CA PRO A 20 24.87 8.55 -5.66
C PRO A 20 23.64 9.42 -5.85
N PHE A 21 23.32 9.78 -7.10
CA PHE A 21 21.98 10.24 -7.41
C PHE A 21 21.09 9.04 -7.11
N GLU A 22 20.63 8.94 -5.87
CA GLU A 22 19.47 8.13 -5.54
C GLU A 22 18.31 8.81 -6.25
N ILE A 23 18.09 8.44 -7.52
CA ILE A 23 16.88 8.81 -8.24
C ILE A 23 15.75 8.37 -7.32
N THR A 24 15.01 9.34 -6.79
CA THR A 24 13.98 9.04 -5.81
C THR A 24 12.92 8.19 -6.50
N GLN A 25 12.22 7.37 -5.72
CA GLN A 25 11.15 6.53 -6.26
C GLN A 25 10.11 7.38 -7.02
N GLU A 26 9.89 8.62 -6.60
CA GLU A 26 9.00 9.60 -7.21
C GLU A 26 9.46 10.01 -8.63
N GLU A 27 10.75 10.32 -8.83
CA GLU A 27 11.29 10.70 -10.15
C GLU A 27 11.22 9.54 -11.16
N ARG A 28 11.38 8.28 -10.71
CA ARG A 28 11.20 7.11 -11.57
C ARG A 28 9.76 6.97 -12.06
N MET A 29 8.79 7.34 -11.23
CA MET A 29 7.36 7.22 -11.55
C MET A 29 6.83 8.28 -12.49
N GLU A 30 7.48 9.45 -12.54
CA GLU A 30 7.17 10.50 -13.52
C GLU A 30 7.58 10.09 -14.95
N THR A 31 8.60 9.25 -15.09
CA THR A 31 9.07 8.76 -16.40
C THR A 31 8.25 7.58 -16.95
N LEU A 32 7.37 6.97 -16.14
CA LEU A 32 6.53 5.84 -16.58
C LEU A 32 5.39 6.30 -17.47
N THR A 33 5.27 5.65 -18.63
CA THR A 33 4.16 5.85 -19.56
C THR A 33 2.83 5.39 -18.96
N THR A 34 1.72 5.94 -19.45
CA THR A 34 0.36 5.52 -19.04
C THR A 34 0.13 4.02 -19.21
N ASP A 35 0.71 3.40 -20.25
CA ASP A 35 0.55 1.98 -20.53
C ASP A 35 1.34 1.09 -19.56
N GLU A 36 2.51 1.54 -19.11
CA GLU A 36 3.27 0.86 -18.05
C GLU A 36 2.51 0.92 -16.72
N LYS A 37 1.97 2.09 -16.34
CA LYS A 37 1.12 2.22 -15.14
C LYS A 37 -0.09 1.28 -15.20
N LYS A 38 -0.76 1.18 -16.35
CA LYS A 38 -1.87 0.23 -16.55
C LYS A 38 -1.46 -1.25 -16.45
N ARG A 39 -0.26 -1.61 -16.93
CA ARG A 39 0.28 -2.96 -16.77
C ARG A 39 0.53 -3.26 -15.29
N MET A 40 1.19 -2.36 -14.58
CA MET A 40 1.46 -2.53 -13.15
C MET A 40 0.19 -2.70 -12.31
N VAL A 41 -0.87 -1.92 -12.61
CA VAL A 41 -2.18 -2.09 -11.92
C VAL A 41 -2.79 -3.46 -12.20
N ARG A 42 -2.73 -3.94 -13.45
CA ARG A 42 -3.24 -5.29 -13.79
C ARG A 42 -2.44 -6.38 -13.08
N ASP A 43 -1.12 -6.27 -13.09
CA ASP A 43 -0.23 -7.24 -12.45
C ASP A 43 -0.46 -7.26 -10.94
N LEU A 44 -0.64 -6.09 -10.32
CA LEU A 44 -1.02 -5.95 -8.91
C LEU A 44 -2.31 -6.72 -8.62
N ILE A 45 -3.38 -6.49 -9.39
CA ILE A 45 -4.67 -7.17 -9.18
C ILE A 45 -4.52 -8.69 -9.34
N ASN A 46 -3.80 -9.14 -10.36
CA ASN A 46 -3.59 -10.56 -10.64
C ASN A 46 -2.77 -11.26 -9.54
N ASN A 47 -1.93 -10.51 -8.82
CA ASN A 47 -1.10 -11.05 -7.74
C ASN A 47 -1.83 -11.11 -6.39
N ILE A 48 -3.04 -10.56 -6.26
CA ILE A 48 -3.83 -10.68 -5.03
C ILE A 48 -4.35 -12.12 -4.92
N PRO A 49 -4.10 -12.82 -3.80
CA PRO A 49 -4.56 -14.19 -3.63
C PRO A 49 -6.09 -14.34 -3.74
N THR A 50 -6.51 -15.41 -4.38
CA THR A 50 -7.93 -15.69 -4.66
C THR A 50 -8.54 -16.61 -3.62
N THR A 51 -7.77 -17.53 -3.04
CA THR A 51 -8.20 -18.40 -1.93
C THR A 51 -8.13 -17.67 -0.61
N LYS A 52 -8.96 -18.05 0.36
CA LYS A 52 -8.99 -17.43 1.70
C LYS A 52 -7.70 -17.71 2.45
N GLU A 53 -7.21 -18.94 2.34
CA GLU A 53 -6.03 -19.43 3.04
C GLU A 53 -4.77 -18.67 2.61
N GLU A 54 -4.55 -18.52 1.30
CA GLU A 54 -3.41 -17.76 0.78
C GLU A 54 -3.56 -16.26 1.07
N LEU A 55 -4.80 -15.74 1.02
CA LEU A 55 -5.10 -14.35 1.32
C LEU A 55 -4.76 -14.02 2.77
N PHE A 56 -5.16 -14.86 3.72
CA PHE A 56 -4.91 -14.64 5.14
C PHE A 56 -3.44 -14.90 5.52
N ALA A 57 -2.76 -15.78 4.78
CA ALA A 57 -1.31 -16.00 4.92
C ALA A 57 -0.45 -14.90 4.27
N HIS A 58 -1.05 -14.02 3.44
CA HIS A 58 -0.31 -12.99 2.73
C HIS A 58 0.28 -11.95 3.70
N VAL A 59 1.58 -11.70 3.57
CA VAL A 59 2.31 -10.75 4.43
C VAL A 59 2.15 -9.35 3.88
N ILE A 60 1.39 -8.52 4.58
CA ILE A 60 1.23 -7.09 4.27
C ILE A 60 2.44 -6.31 4.79
N ASP A 61 3.02 -5.46 3.94
CA ASP A 61 4.00 -4.46 4.38
C ASP A 61 3.29 -3.28 5.05
N TRP A 62 3.12 -3.39 6.37
CA TRP A 62 2.41 -2.42 7.19
C TRP A 62 3.03 -1.02 7.21
N ARG A 63 4.24 -0.81 6.67
CA ARG A 63 4.81 0.54 6.48
C ARG A 63 3.98 1.37 5.50
N TYR A 64 3.28 0.72 4.59
CA TYR A 64 2.39 1.37 3.61
C TYR A 64 0.93 1.43 4.08
N VAL A 65 0.59 0.88 5.25
CA VAL A 65 -0.73 0.98 5.88
C VAL A 65 -0.65 2.03 7.00
N ASP A 66 -0.58 3.30 6.60
CA ASP A 66 -0.50 4.42 7.54
C ASP A 66 -1.89 4.98 7.89
N ARG A 67 -1.91 5.94 8.83
CA ARG A 67 -3.15 6.61 9.25
C ARG A 67 -3.90 7.22 8.06
N SER A 68 -3.19 7.79 7.09
CA SER A 68 -3.81 8.39 5.90
C SER A 68 -4.57 7.35 5.07
N LEU A 69 -3.98 6.17 4.81
CA LEU A 69 -4.64 5.09 4.11
C LEU A 69 -5.87 4.59 4.89
N ILE A 70 -5.75 4.43 6.21
CA ILE A 70 -6.87 4.00 7.04
C ILE A 70 -8.03 5.00 6.96
N GLU A 71 -7.79 6.28 7.19
CA GLU A 71 -8.83 7.31 7.21
C GLU A 71 -9.45 7.57 5.83
N GLN A 72 -8.66 7.52 4.75
CA GLN A 72 -9.13 7.90 3.41
C GLN A 72 -9.63 6.73 2.56
N ARG A 73 -9.21 5.49 2.88
CA ARG A 73 -9.54 4.30 2.06
C ARG A 73 -10.27 3.24 2.87
N VAL A 74 -9.72 2.82 4.01
CA VAL A 74 -10.30 1.72 4.80
C VAL A 74 -11.59 2.15 5.46
N ARG A 75 -11.58 3.26 6.21
CA ARG A 75 -12.74 3.74 6.97
C ARG A 75 -13.97 4.01 6.10
N PRO A 76 -13.89 4.71 4.95
CA PRO A 76 -15.05 4.90 4.08
C PRO A 76 -15.57 3.59 3.48
N TRP A 77 -14.66 2.66 3.16
CA TRP A 77 -15.05 1.36 2.65
C TRP A 77 -15.77 0.52 3.73
N VAL A 78 -15.23 0.50 4.95
CA VAL A 78 -15.81 -0.20 6.10
C VAL A 78 -17.18 0.38 6.41
N ALA A 79 -17.31 1.70 6.56
CA ALA A 79 -18.59 2.36 6.82
C ALA A 79 -19.66 1.99 5.78
N LYS A 80 -19.30 2.04 4.49
CA LYS A 80 -20.19 1.62 3.40
C LYS A 80 -20.62 0.16 3.55
N LYS A 81 -19.68 -0.74 3.90
CA LYS A 81 -19.99 -2.16 4.07
C LYS A 81 -20.84 -2.45 5.30
N ILE A 82 -20.59 -1.79 6.42
CA ILE A 82 -21.43 -1.90 7.61
C ILE A 82 -22.87 -1.46 7.30
N MET A 83 -23.05 -0.33 6.63
CA MET A 83 -24.38 0.11 6.17
C MET A 83 -25.05 -0.90 5.22
N GLU A 84 -24.29 -1.51 4.30
CA GLU A 84 -24.81 -2.54 3.38
C GLU A 84 -25.27 -3.82 4.11
N PHE A 85 -24.56 -4.25 5.15
CA PHE A 85 -24.86 -5.48 5.88
C PHE A 85 -25.94 -5.29 6.96
N LEU A 86 -25.92 -4.18 7.70
CA LEU A 86 -26.84 -3.93 8.81
C LEU A 86 -28.08 -3.12 8.41
N GLY A 87 -28.03 -2.39 7.30
CA GLY A 87 -29.07 -1.44 6.91
C GLY A 87 -29.07 -0.13 7.70
N GLU A 88 -28.09 0.05 8.60
CA GLU A 88 -27.90 1.27 9.40
C GLU A 88 -26.41 1.59 9.59
N GLU A 89 -26.13 2.86 9.89
CA GLU A 89 -24.78 3.31 10.19
C GLU A 89 -24.40 2.95 11.62
N GLU A 90 -23.39 2.10 11.79
CA GLU A 90 -22.86 1.74 13.10
C GLU A 90 -21.42 2.23 13.26
N SER A 91 -21.28 3.50 13.70
CA SER A 91 -19.97 4.17 13.80
C SER A 91 -19.00 3.50 14.77
N ALA A 92 -19.49 2.88 15.86
CA ALA A 92 -18.62 2.22 16.83
C ALA A 92 -17.97 0.97 16.22
N LEU A 93 -18.70 0.22 15.39
CA LEU A 93 -18.17 -0.94 14.67
C LEU A 93 -17.15 -0.52 13.61
N VAL A 94 -17.41 0.58 12.89
CA VAL A 94 -16.46 1.15 11.93
C VAL A 94 -15.14 1.50 12.62
N ASP A 95 -15.21 2.21 13.74
CA ASP A 95 -14.03 2.64 14.48
C ASP A 95 -13.29 1.42 15.08
N PHE A 96 -14.01 0.44 15.60
CA PHE A 96 -13.46 -0.83 16.09
C PHE A 96 -12.66 -1.58 15.00
N VAL A 97 -13.22 -1.73 13.80
CA VAL A 97 -12.53 -2.38 12.68
C VAL A 97 -11.28 -1.58 12.29
N CYS A 98 -11.37 -0.25 12.21
CA CYS A 98 -10.23 0.60 11.88
C CYS A 98 -9.11 0.50 12.93
N GLU A 99 -9.45 0.40 14.22
CA GLU A 99 -8.49 0.18 15.30
C GLU A 99 -7.79 -1.18 15.19
N LYS A 100 -8.53 -2.23 14.84
CA LYS A 100 -7.94 -3.58 14.62
C LYS A 100 -6.94 -3.59 13.47
N VAL A 101 -7.26 -2.89 12.38
CA VAL A 101 -6.34 -2.69 11.24
C VAL A 101 -5.11 -1.87 11.66
N ALA A 102 -5.31 -0.76 12.39
CA ALA A 102 -4.20 0.07 12.89
C ALA A 102 -3.27 -0.72 13.83
N SER A 103 -3.84 -1.63 14.62
CA SER A 103 -3.13 -2.54 15.52
C SER A 103 -2.53 -3.75 14.81
N LYS A 104 -2.66 -3.86 13.48
CA LYS A 104 -2.10 -4.94 12.65
C LYS A 104 -2.60 -6.32 13.10
N THR A 105 -3.86 -6.37 13.53
CA THR A 105 -4.50 -7.61 14.00
C THR A 105 -4.61 -8.60 12.84
N SER A 106 -4.37 -9.89 13.11
CA SER A 106 -4.47 -10.93 12.09
C SER A 106 -5.92 -11.06 11.56
N PRO A 107 -6.10 -11.44 10.29
CA PRO A 107 -7.43 -11.52 9.69
C PRO A 107 -8.32 -12.55 10.38
N ASP A 108 -7.78 -13.66 10.88
CA ASP A 108 -8.53 -14.65 11.65
C ASP A 108 -9.13 -14.09 12.94
N ARG A 109 -8.37 -13.25 13.64
CA ARG A 109 -8.85 -12.61 14.88
C ARG A 109 -9.91 -11.56 14.59
N ILE A 110 -9.71 -10.75 13.55
CA ILE A 110 -10.72 -9.80 13.10
C ILE A 110 -12.00 -10.56 12.71
N LEU A 111 -11.88 -11.65 11.95
CA LEU A 111 -13.01 -12.47 11.56
C LEU A 111 -13.76 -13.02 12.78
N GLY A 112 -13.06 -13.56 13.77
CA GLY A 112 -13.68 -14.03 15.01
C GLY A 112 -14.46 -12.95 15.76
N ASP A 113 -13.87 -11.76 15.89
CA ASP A 113 -14.53 -10.63 16.57
C ASP A 113 -15.77 -10.15 15.79
N ILE A 114 -15.68 -10.05 14.46
CA ILE A 114 -16.76 -9.55 13.60
C ILE A 114 -17.87 -10.58 13.39
N ALA A 115 -17.56 -11.88 13.45
CA ALA A 115 -18.54 -12.96 13.37
C ALA A 115 -19.57 -12.91 14.51
N MET A 116 -19.26 -12.30 15.65
CA MET A 116 -20.23 -12.10 16.74
C MET A 116 -21.33 -11.08 16.41
N ILE A 117 -21.15 -10.30 15.35
CA ILE A 117 -22.03 -9.19 14.96
C ILE A 117 -22.67 -9.43 13.59
N LEU A 118 -21.87 -9.92 12.62
CA LEU A 118 -22.31 -10.14 11.24
C LEU A 118 -22.54 -11.62 10.90
N ASP A 119 -22.43 -12.53 11.86
CA ASP A 119 -22.64 -13.97 11.68
C ASP A 119 -21.98 -14.53 10.39
N GLU A 120 -22.79 -15.04 9.46
CA GLU A 120 -22.38 -15.65 8.19
C GLU A 120 -21.76 -14.65 7.18
N ASP A 121 -22.08 -13.36 7.29
CA ASP A 121 -21.56 -12.31 6.40
C ASP A 121 -20.15 -11.84 6.78
N ALA A 122 -19.70 -12.14 8.01
CA ALA A 122 -18.40 -11.69 8.52
C ALA A 122 -17.24 -12.18 7.66
N GLU A 123 -17.29 -13.42 7.17
CA GLU A 123 -16.23 -13.97 6.32
C GLU A 123 -16.08 -13.17 5.03
N VAL A 124 -17.21 -12.91 4.36
CA VAL A 124 -17.24 -12.15 3.11
C VAL A 124 -16.72 -10.72 3.34
N PHE A 125 -17.10 -10.10 4.46
CA PHE A 125 -16.61 -8.79 4.86
C PHE A 125 -15.08 -8.79 5.03
N VAL A 126 -14.52 -9.68 5.87
CA VAL A 126 -13.09 -9.69 6.17
C VAL A 126 -12.25 -10.08 4.95
N VAL A 127 -12.70 -11.04 4.14
CA VAL A 127 -12.02 -11.40 2.88
C VAL A 127 -11.93 -10.20 1.94
N LYS A 128 -13.02 -9.45 1.75
CA LYS A 128 -13.00 -8.25 0.88
C LYS A 128 -12.13 -7.14 1.47
N MET A 129 -12.17 -6.96 2.80
CA MET A 129 -11.34 -5.98 3.49
C MET A 129 -9.84 -6.30 3.35
N TRP A 130 -9.45 -7.56 3.51
CA TRP A 130 -8.06 -7.97 3.40
C TRP A 130 -7.52 -7.79 1.98
N ARG A 131 -8.34 -8.12 0.95
CA ARG A 131 -8.00 -7.81 -0.45
C ARG A 131 -7.79 -6.32 -0.69
N LEU A 132 -8.64 -5.47 -0.10
CA LEU A 132 -8.47 -4.02 -0.16
C LEU A 132 -7.14 -3.59 0.47
N LEU A 133 -6.80 -4.10 1.64
CA LEU A 133 -5.54 -3.75 2.33
C LEU A 133 -4.31 -4.13 1.51
N ILE A 134 -4.29 -5.33 0.93
CA ILE A 134 -3.19 -5.78 0.05
C ILE A 134 -3.08 -4.86 -1.16
N TYR A 135 -4.22 -4.60 -1.84
CA TYR A 135 -4.24 -3.72 -3.00
C TYR A 135 -3.72 -2.31 -2.67
N GLU A 136 -4.27 -1.66 -1.64
CA GLU A 136 -3.94 -0.28 -1.32
C GLU A 136 -2.48 -0.15 -0.82
N SER A 137 -1.99 -1.11 -0.02
CA SER A 137 -0.61 -1.11 0.48
C SER A 137 0.40 -1.31 -0.65
N GLU A 138 0.20 -2.28 -1.54
CA GLU A 138 1.09 -2.53 -2.67
C GLU A 138 0.97 -1.44 -3.74
N ALA A 139 -0.23 -0.90 -3.99
CA ALA A 139 -0.39 0.26 -4.86
C ALA A 139 0.38 1.47 -4.33
N LYS A 140 0.34 1.72 -3.01
CA LYS A 140 1.10 2.81 -2.37
C LYS A 140 2.60 2.58 -2.44
N LYS A 141 3.03 1.35 -2.20
CA LYS A 141 4.43 0.93 -2.35
C LYS A 141 4.96 1.07 -3.76
N LEU A 142 4.14 0.85 -4.78
CA LEU A 142 4.47 1.06 -6.18
C LEU A 142 4.23 2.51 -6.65
N GLY A 143 3.76 3.38 -5.75
CA GLY A 143 3.31 4.77 -6.00
C GLY A 143 2.20 4.92 -7.05
N LEU A 144 1.42 3.86 -7.28
CA LEU A 144 0.27 3.83 -8.16
C LEU A 144 -0.96 4.52 -7.57
N VAL A 145 -0.86 5.05 -6.34
CA VAL A 145 -1.94 5.77 -5.66
C VAL A 145 -2.13 7.11 -6.36
N VAL A 146 -3.02 7.11 -7.34
CA VAL A 146 -3.61 8.33 -7.88
C VAL A 146 -4.66 8.77 -6.86
N PRO A 147 -4.60 10.01 -6.34
CA PRO A 147 -5.71 10.57 -5.59
C PRO A 147 -6.95 10.43 -6.47
N ARG A 148 -7.91 9.59 -6.08
CA ARG A 148 -9.22 9.62 -6.71
C ARG A 148 -9.87 10.90 -6.20
N SER A 149 -9.68 11.99 -6.94
CA SER A 149 -10.50 13.18 -6.80
C SER A 149 -11.95 12.70 -6.76
N ASN A 150 -12.66 13.00 -5.67
CA ASN A 150 -14.07 12.67 -5.52
C ASN A 150 -14.81 12.98 -6.83
N GLN A 151 -15.29 11.94 -7.49
CA GLN A 151 -16.20 12.02 -8.61
C GLN A 151 -17.57 11.60 -8.12
#